data_AF-A0A7W0M0D1-F1
#
_entry.id   AF-A0A7W0M0D1-F1
#
_cell.length_a   1.000
_cell.length_b   1.000
_cell.length_c   1.000
_cell.angle_alpha   90.00
_cell.angle_beta   90.00
_cell.angle_gamma   90.00
#
_symmetry.space_group_name_H-M   'P 1'
#
loop_
_entity.id
_entity.type
_entity.pdbx_description
1 polymer ?
#
loop_
_entity_poly.entity_id
_entity_poly.type
_entity_poly.pdbx_seq_one_letter_code
_entity_poly.pdbx_strand_id
1 'polypeptide(L)'
;MTDDAHRPDHWPDPAPGDEPDAGLMLEILAGTPLDLDGLRRELAKRSVFTDTDQLRLALQWRPEVEEFADGVWAHVPTLAEDVVLTHRLTAAEIEIGVLAADGDLELWAQLADEGVPFAGGGELRARWPGQAGPLLAGVLEGLSGPDG
;
A
#
# COMPACT_ATOMS: atom_id res chain seq x y z
N MET A 1 -0.32 19.26 -15.82
CA MET A 1 1.06 19.20 -15.29
C MET A 1 1.00 18.17 -14.18
N THR A 2 0.98 16.92 -14.58
CA THR A 2 0.87 15.75 -13.72
C THR A 2 2.26 15.12 -13.76
N ASP A 3 2.86 15.06 -12.58
CA ASP A 3 4.12 14.39 -12.32
C ASP A 3 3.82 12.89 -12.36
N ASP A 4 3.93 12.30 -13.55
CA ASP A 4 3.99 10.85 -13.70
C ASP A 4 5.27 10.41 -13.00
N ALA A 5 5.15 9.80 -11.81
CA ALA A 5 6.24 9.13 -11.12
C ALA A 5 6.62 7.87 -11.91
N HIS A 6 7.21 8.07 -13.09
CA HIS A 6 7.82 7.05 -13.91
C HIS A 6 9.10 6.62 -13.20
N ARG A 7 9.13 5.39 -12.66
CA ARG A 7 10.38 4.77 -12.21
C ARG A 7 11.33 4.73 -13.41
N PRO A 8 12.45 5.48 -13.43
CA PRO A 8 13.35 5.46 -14.58
C PRO A 8 14.05 4.11 -14.66
N ASP A 9 14.07 3.51 -15.85
CA ASP A 9 14.63 2.18 -16.20
C ASP A 9 16.14 1.99 -15.88
N HIS A 10 16.80 3.00 -15.30
CA HIS A 10 18.24 3.03 -15.06
C HIS A 10 18.64 3.50 -13.65
N TRP A 11 17.79 3.31 -12.65
CA TRP A 11 18.27 3.38 -11.28
C TRP A 11 19.18 2.18 -11.00
N PRO A 12 20.43 2.36 -10.53
CA PRO A 12 21.24 1.24 -10.14
C PRO A 12 20.53 0.52 -9.00
N ASP A 13 20.29 -0.79 -9.15
CA ASP A 13 19.87 -1.60 -8.02
C ASP A 13 20.89 -1.37 -6.89
N PRO A 14 20.44 -1.09 -5.66
CA PRO A 14 21.35 -1.00 -4.52
C PRO A 14 22.18 -2.28 -4.47
N ALA A 15 23.46 -2.15 -4.14
CA ALA A 15 24.34 -3.31 -4.11
C ALA A 15 23.73 -4.37 -3.17
N PRO A 16 23.72 -5.66 -3.57
CA PRO A 16 23.15 -6.71 -2.74
C PRO A 16 23.90 -6.76 -1.40
N GLY A 17 23.22 -6.30 -0.33
CA GLY A 17 23.79 -6.16 1.01
C GLY A 17 23.63 -4.78 1.66
N ASP A 18 23.27 -3.73 0.91
CA ASP A 18 23.11 -2.36 1.42
C ASP A 18 21.65 -1.92 1.61
N GLU A 19 20.69 -2.70 1.14
CA GLU A 19 19.27 -2.41 1.33
C GLU A 19 18.85 -2.83 2.75
N PRO A 20 18.23 -1.93 3.54
CA PRO A 20 17.74 -2.31 4.87
C PRO A 20 16.75 -3.47 4.72
N ASP A 21 16.83 -4.44 5.65
CA ASP A 21 16.01 -5.65 5.62
C ASP A 21 14.52 -5.27 5.62
N ALA A 22 13.91 -5.34 4.43
CA ALA A 22 12.53 -4.90 4.22
C ALA A 22 11.53 -5.70 5.03
N GLY A 23 11.74 -7.01 5.16
CA GLY A 23 10.88 -7.86 5.99
C GLY A 23 10.93 -7.43 7.45
N LEU A 24 12.13 -7.09 7.94
CA LEU A 24 12.33 -6.61 9.29
C LEU A 24 11.72 -5.23 9.55
N MET A 25 11.82 -4.32 8.58
CA MET A 25 11.18 -3.00 8.68
C MET A 25 9.67 -3.13 8.79
N LEU A 26 9.05 -3.95 7.93
CA LEU A 26 7.62 -4.21 7.97
C LEU A 26 7.20 -4.86 9.28
N GLU A 27 7.96 -5.83 9.79
CA GLU A 27 7.69 -6.46 11.09
C GLU A 27 7.70 -5.45 12.24
N ILE A 28 8.66 -4.51 12.25
CA ILE A 28 8.74 -3.47 13.28
C ILE A 28 7.54 -2.52 13.17
N LEU A 29 7.23 -2.04 11.97
CA LEU A 29 6.13 -1.09 11.72
C LEU A 29 4.74 -1.71 11.95
N ALA A 30 4.60 -3.03 11.75
CA ALA A 30 3.42 -3.79 12.14
C ALA A 30 3.23 -3.85 13.66
N GLY A 31 4.31 -3.70 14.45
CA GLY A 31 4.21 -3.62 15.90
C GLY A 31 3.82 -2.23 16.42
N THR A 32 4.31 -1.17 15.78
CA THR A 32 4.09 0.22 16.20
C THR A 32 4.48 1.20 15.08
N PRO A 33 3.66 2.23 14.79
CA PRO A 33 4.06 3.36 13.96
C PRO A 33 5.28 4.10 14.52
N LEU A 34 6.25 4.43 13.67
CA LEU A 34 7.51 5.08 14.09
C LEU A 34 7.95 6.14 13.07
N ASP A 35 8.60 7.19 13.56
CA ASP A 35 9.41 8.06 12.70
C ASP A 35 10.68 7.30 12.21
N LEU A 36 11.35 7.82 11.18
CA LEU A 36 12.54 7.17 10.59
C LEU A 36 13.67 7.00 11.62
N ASP A 37 13.80 7.94 12.55
CA ASP A 37 14.78 7.86 13.64
C ASP A 37 14.45 6.74 14.64
N GLY A 38 13.17 6.54 14.94
CA GLY A 38 12.64 5.45 15.74
C GLY A 38 12.84 4.11 15.08
N LEU A 39 12.47 3.99 13.80
CA LEU A 39 12.70 2.77 13.02
C LEU A 39 14.18 2.41 12.96
N ARG A 40 15.06 3.40 12.69
CA ARG A 40 16.52 3.22 12.74
C ARG A 40 17.00 2.69 14.09
N ARG A 41 16.46 3.20 15.20
CA ARG A 41 16.80 2.73 16.55
C ARG A 41 16.35 1.28 16.77
N GLU A 42 15.15 0.91 16.33
CA GLU A 42 14.67 -0.47 16.45
C GLU A 42 15.48 -1.45 15.60
N LEU A 43 15.84 -1.07 14.38
CA LEU A 43 16.72 -1.86 13.51
C LEU A 43 18.12 -2.05 14.13
N ALA A 44 18.69 -0.99 14.73
CA ALA A 44 19.99 -1.07 15.39
C ALA A 44 19.99 -2.05 16.58
N LYS A 45 18.87 -2.18 17.31
CA LYS A 45 18.72 -3.21 18.37
C LYS A 45 18.81 -4.63 17.81
N ARG A 46 18.49 -4.81 16.53
CA ARG A 46 18.58 -6.09 15.79
C ARG A 46 19.86 -6.20 14.95
N SER A 47 20.85 -5.33 15.21
CA SER A 47 22.15 -5.27 14.48
C SER A 47 22.04 -4.91 12.99
N VAL A 48 20.95 -4.27 12.58
CA VAL A 48 20.80 -3.69 11.24
C VAL A 48 21.07 -2.19 11.33
N PHE A 49 22.10 -1.73 10.63
CA PHE A 49 22.54 -0.33 10.66
C PHE A 49 22.29 0.31 9.30
N THR A 50 21.58 1.42 9.32
CA THR A 50 21.23 2.20 8.13
C THR A 50 21.00 3.66 8.52
N ASP A 51 20.90 4.55 7.54
CA ASP A 51 20.55 5.95 7.74
C ASP A 51 19.07 6.21 7.37
N THR A 52 18.58 7.39 7.76
CA THR A 52 17.17 7.75 7.55
C THR A 52 16.82 7.98 6.09
N ASP A 53 17.78 8.35 5.24
CA ASP A 53 17.53 8.59 3.82
C ASP A 53 17.35 7.26 3.09
N GLN A 54 18.18 6.26 3.41
CA GLN A 54 18.03 4.89 2.93
C GLN A 54 16.72 4.25 3.40
N LEU A 55 16.32 4.49 4.66
CA LEU A 55 15.02 4.02 5.16
C LEU A 55 13.86 4.63 4.39
N ARG A 56 13.86 5.95 4.18
CA ARG A 56 12.81 6.61 3.39
C ARG A 56 12.73 6.02 1.98
N LEU A 57 13.88 5.88 1.32
CA LEU A 57 13.92 5.35 -0.04
C LEU A 57 13.39 3.91 -0.12
N ALA A 58 13.65 3.10 0.90
CA ALA A 58 13.20 1.71 0.96
C ALA A 58 11.71 1.56 1.31
N LEU A 59 11.11 2.55 1.99
CA LEU A 59 9.70 2.56 2.39
C LEU A 59 8.77 3.27 1.39
N GLN A 60 9.22 4.33 0.72
CA GLN A 60 8.35 5.20 -0.11
C GLN A 60 7.67 4.50 -1.30
N TRP A 61 8.11 3.28 -1.64
CA TRP A 61 7.56 2.48 -2.73
C TRP A 61 6.86 1.21 -2.22
N ARG A 62 6.62 1.11 -0.92
CA ARG A 62 5.95 -0.03 -0.28
C ARG A 62 4.47 0.29 -0.11
N PRO A 63 3.57 -0.34 -0.86
CA PRO A 63 2.13 -0.08 -0.75
C PRO A 63 1.56 -0.43 0.65
N GLU A 64 2.29 -1.23 1.43
CA GLU A 64 1.89 -1.62 2.78
C GLU A 64 2.24 -0.58 3.86
N VAL A 65 2.93 0.50 3.51
CA VAL A 65 3.42 1.51 4.46
C VAL A 65 3.06 2.91 4.00
N GLU A 66 2.52 3.72 4.92
CA GLU A 66 2.15 5.11 4.66
C GLU A 66 2.91 6.07 5.60
N GLU A 67 3.35 7.22 5.08
CA GLU A 67 3.89 8.34 5.87
C GLU A 67 2.76 9.31 6.24
N PHE A 68 2.52 9.51 7.53
CA PHE A 68 1.59 10.51 8.04
C PHE A 68 2.20 11.92 7.99
N ALA A 69 1.33 12.93 8.08
CA ALA A 69 1.72 14.34 8.03
C ALA A 69 2.72 14.78 9.12
N ASP A 70 2.86 14.01 10.20
CA ASP A 70 3.83 14.23 11.28
C ASP A 70 5.17 13.49 11.07
N GLY A 71 5.35 12.81 9.93
CA GLY A 71 6.56 12.07 9.58
C GLY A 71 6.65 10.67 10.20
N VAL A 72 5.56 10.20 10.83
CA VAL A 72 5.43 8.83 11.31
C VAL A 72 5.08 7.90 10.14
N TRP A 73 5.76 6.78 10.07
CA TRP A 73 5.48 5.70 9.13
C TRP A 73 4.72 4.59 9.85
N ALA A 74 3.74 3.99 9.19
CA ALA A 74 3.01 2.86 9.75
C ALA A 74 2.74 1.77 8.73
N HIS A 75 2.72 0.52 9.23
CA HIS A 75 2.21 -0.61 8.47
C HIS A 75 0.69 -0.54 8.42
N VAL A 76 0.18 -0.19 7.25
CA VAL A 76 -1.23 0.05 6.98
C VAL A 76 -2.11 -1.17 7.29
N PRO A 77 -1.78 -2.40 6.85
CA PRO A 77 -2.64 -3.55 7.12
C PRO A 77 -2.89 -3.76 8.62
N THR A 78 -1.88 -3.49 9.45
CA THR A 78 -2.03 -3.60 10.91
C THR A 78 -2.93 -2.50 11.48
N LEU A 79 -2.84 -1.26 10.98
CA LEU A 79 -3.77 -0.21 11.40
C LEU A 79 -5.23 -0.51 11.02
N ALA A 80 -5.41 -1.29 9.96
CA ALA A 80 -6.71 -1.75 9.49
C ALA A 80 -7.20 -3.03 10.17
N GLU A 81 -6.40 -3.70 11.00
CA GLU A 81 -6.84 -4.88 11.74
C GLU A 81 -8.06 -4.52 12.62
N ASP A 82 -9.07 -5.38 12.57
CA ASP A 82 -10.37 -5.21 13.23
C ASP A 82 -11.16 -3.93 12.85
N VAL A 83 -10.71 -3.17 11.85
CA VAL A 83 -11.46 -2.03 11.31
C VAL A 83 -12.51 -2.54 10.31
N VAL A 84 -13.76 -2.16 10.55
CA VAL A 84 -14.85 -2.39 9.60
C VAL A 84 -15.10 -1.10 8.83
N LEU A 85 -14.71 -1.10 7.56
CA LEU A 85 -15.11 -0.06 6.62
C LEU A 85 -16.47 -0.41 6.01
N THR A 86 -17.38 0.56 5.99
CA THR A 86 -18.68 0.39 5.35
C THR A 86 -18.81 1.40 4.22
N HIS A 87 -18.89 0.91 2.99
CA HIS A 87 -19.22 1.73 1.83
C HIS A 87 -20.65 1.43 1.36
N ARG A 88 -21.39 2.48 0.98
CA ARG A 88 -22.71 2.31 0.39
C ARG A 88 -22.60 2.35 -1.13
N LEU A 89 -22.75 1.18 -1.74
CA LEU A 89 -22.74 1.04 -3.19
C LEU A 89 -23.79 1.93 -3.86
N THR A 90 -23.36 2.63 -4.90
CA THR A 90 -24.17 3.35 -5.85
C THR A 90 -24.79 2.39 -6.87
N ALA A 91 -25.83 2.84 -7.58
CA ALA A 91 -26.44 2.04 -8.63
C ALA A 91 -25.45 1.69 -9.76
N ALA A 92 -24.52 2.59 -10.06
CA ALA A 92 -23.51 2.38 -11.09
C ALA A 92 -22.49 1.32 -10.68
N GLU A 93 -21.99 1.36 -9.43
CA GLU A 93 -21.07 0.33 -8.90
C GLU A 93 -21.70 -1.06 -8.91
N ILE A 94 -22.99 -1.15 -8.57
CA ILE A 94 -23.76 -2.40 -8.63
C ILE A 94 -23.89 -2.90 -10.08
N GLU A 95 -24.19 -2.00 -11.03
CA GLU A 95 -24.37 -2.35 -12.44
C GLU A 95 -23.08 -2.89 -13.08
N ILE A 96 -21.92 -2.30 -12.74
CA ILE A 96 -20.64 -2.66 -13.35
C ILE A 96 -19.84 -3.70 -12.56
N GLY A 97 -20.27 -4.04 -11.34
CA GLY A 97 -19.58 -4.99 -10.46
C GLY A 97 -18.32 -4.44 -9.77
N VAL A 98 -18.05 -3.14 -9.90
CA VAL A 98 -16.81 -2.50 -9.42
C VAL A 98 -17.14 -1.44 -8.39
N LEU A 99 -16.49 -1.54 -7.23
CA LEU A 99 -16.49 -0.54 -6.16
C LEU A 99 -15.47 0.55 -6.50
N ALA A 100 -15.86 1.83 -6.45
CA ALA A 100 -14.87 2.90 -6.55
C ALA A 100 -13.96 2.88 -5.31
N ALA A 101 -12.66 2.87 -5.54
CA ALA A 101 -11.68 2.85 -4.46
C ALA A 101 -11.15 4.26 -4.18
N ASP A 102 -12.04 5.23 -4.02
CA ASP A 102 -11.66 6.58 -3.63
C ASP A 102 -11.70 6.78 -2.11
N GLY A 103 -10.98 7.79 -1.63
CA GLY A 103 -10.97 8.16 -0.21
C GLY A 103 -10.50 7.03 0.69
N ASP A 104 -11.36 6.58 1.60
CA ASP A 104 -11.05 5.56 2.62
C ASP A 104 -10.73 4.17 2.02
N LEU A 105 -11.00 3.97 0.72
CA LEU A 105 -10.77 2.71 0.01
C LEU A 105 -9.54 2.71 -0.91
N GLU A 106 -8.92 3.86 -1.15
CA GLU A 106 -7.75 4.01 -2.04
C GLU A 106 -6.62 3.06 -1.63
N LEU A 107 -6.37 3.04 -0.33
CA LEU A 107 -5.38 2.19 0.29
C LEU A 107 -5.64 0.69 0.11
N TRP A 108 -6.90 0.28 0.06
CA TRP A 108 -7.26 -1.11 -0.17
C TRP A 108 -7.08 -1.51 -1.63
N ALA A 109 -7.26 -0.59 -2.58
CA ALA A 109 -6.91 -0.86 -3.97
C ALA A 109 -5.41 -1.10 -4.13
N GLN A 110 -4.55 -0.33 -3.46
CA GLN A 110 -3.11 -0.56 -3.51
C GLN A 110 -2.71 -1.94 -2.96
N LEU A 111 -3.28 -2.35 -1.84
CA LEU A 111 -3.04 -3.67 -1.26
C LEU A 111 -3.63 -4.82 -2.09
N ALA A 112 -4.70 -4.56 -2.84
CA ALA A 112 -5.41 -5.57 -3.62
C ALA A 112 -4.80 -5.84 -5.00
N ASP A 113 -3.64 -5.27 -5.35
CA ASP A 113 -3.01 -5.50 -6.66
C ASP A 113 -2.59 -6.97 -6.85
N GLU A 114 -2.04 -7.59 -5.79
CA GLU A 114 -1.74 -9.03 -5.77
C GLU A 114 -2.93 -9.89 -5.36
N GLY A 115 -3.99 -9.27 -4.83
CA GLY A 115 -5.19 -9.93 -4.35
C GLY A 115 -5.27 -10.08 -2.84
N VAL A 116 -6.41 -9.67 -2.26
CA VAL A 116 -6.69 -9.82 -0.82
C VAL A 116 -7.76 -10.89 -0.60
N PRO A 117 -7.46 -11.99 0.10
CA PRO A 117 -8.44 -13.06 0.33
C PRO A 117 -9.57 -12.61 1.25
N PHE A 118 -10.81 -12.96 0.91
CA PHE A 118 -11.95 -12.73 1.78
C PHE A 118 -12.20 -13.90 2.73
N ALA A 119 -12.59 -13.59 3.97
CA ALA A 119 -12.94 -14.60 4.99
C ALA A 119 -14.09 -15.52 4.54
N GLY A 120 -14.98 -15.05 3.65
CA GLY A 120 -16.06 -15.83 3.05
C GLY A 120 -15.66 -16.67 1.83
N GLY A 121 -14.39 -16.65 1.44
CA GLY A 121 -13.89 -17.21 0.19
C GLY A 121 -13.86 -16.20 -0.95
N GLY A 122 -13.01 -16.47 -1.95
CA GLY A 122 -12.72 -15.52 -3.03
C GLY A 122 -11.67 -14.48 -2.65
N GLU A 123 -11.43 -13.55 -3.56
CA GLU A 123 -10.36 -12.56 -3.46
C GLU A 123 -10.85 -11.20 -3.98
N LEU A 124 -10.48 -10.15 -3.27
CA LEU A 124 -10.61 -8.77 -3.69
C LEU A 124 -9.41 -8.40 -4.54
N ARG A 125 -9.63 -7.82 -5.73
CA ARG A 125 -8.56 -7.35 -6.61
C ARG A 125 -8.71 -5.89 -6.96
N ALA A 126 -7.57 -5.21 -7.07
CA ALA A 126 -7.48 -3.89 -7.65
C ALA A 126 -7.86 -3.92 -9.13
N ARG A 127 -8.50 -2.84 -9.58
CA ARG A 127 -8.88 -2.62 -10.96
C ARG A 127 -8.45 -1.24 -11.41
N TRP A 128 -7.54 -1.22 -12.35
CA TRP A 128 -6.91 -0.01 -12.89
C TRP A 128 -7.50 0.38 -14.25
N PRO A 129 -7.32 1.64 -14.69
CA PRO A 129 -7.79 2.09 -15.98
C PRO A 129 -7.07 1.30 -17.09
N GLY A 130 -7.84 0.67 -17.97
CA GLY A 130 -7.31 -0.18 -19.05
C GLY A 130 -7.32 -1.69 -18.75
N GLN A 131 -7.66 -2.10 -17.53
CA GLN A 131 -8.03 -3.49 -17.24
C GLN A 131 -9.49 -3.76 -17.67
N ALA A 132 -9.88 -5.03 -17.79
CA ALA A 132 -11.12 -5.46 -18.44
C ALA A 132 -12.37 -4.77 -17.86
N GLY A 133 -13.17 -4.13 -18.72
CA GLY A 133 -14.44 -3.46 -18.39
C GLY A 133 -14.27 -2.03 -17.85
N PRO A 134 -15.33 -1.19 -17.90
CA PRO A 134 -15.22 0.22 -17.55
C PRO A 134 -15.01 0.44 -16.04
N LEU A 135 -14.29 1.51 -15.69
CA LEU A 135 -14.34 2.14 -14.37
C LEU A 135 -15.39 3.27 -14.37
N LEU A 136 -15.81 3.70 -13.19
CA LEU A 136 -16.62 4.90 -13.04
C LEU A 136 -15.85 6.13 -13.52
N ALA A 137 -16.57 7.10 -14.10
CA ALA A 137 -15.94 8.31 -14.61
C ALA A 137 -15.25 9.11 -13.48
N GLY A 138 -13.96 9.42 -13.66
CA GLY A 138 -13.17 10.16 -12.68
C GLY A 138 -12.53 9.30 -11.60
N VAL A 139 -12.75 7.99 -11.61
CA VAL A 139 -12.13 7.03 -10.69
C VAL A 139 -10.85 6.50 -11.33
N LEU A 140 -9.74 6.56 -10.59
CA LEU A 140 -8.44 6.05 -11.04
C LEU A 140 -8.25 4.58 -10.70
N GLU A 141 -8.96 4.06 -9.70
CA GLU A 141 -8.84 2.68 -9.25
C GLU A 141 -10.15 2.18 -8.66
N GLY A 142 -10.44 0.91 -8.87
CA GLY A 142 -11.61 0.25 -8.34
C GLY A 142 -11.26 -1.07 -7.68
N LEU A 143 -12.21 -1.60 -6.93
CA LEU A 143 -12.10 -2.90 -6.29
C LEU A 143 -13.15 -3.83 -6.92
N SER A 144 -12.69 -4.95 -7.45
CA SER A 144 -13.55 -6.04 -7.94
C SER A 144 -13.50 -7.21 -6.98
N GLY A 145 -14.68 -7.71 -6.62
CA GLY A 145 -14.81 -8.93 -5.84
C GLY A 145 -14.51 -10.19 -6.67
N PRO A 146 -14.63 -11.38 -6.07
CA PRO A 146 -14.30 -12.65 -6.73
C PRO A 146 -15.14 -12.96 -7.98
N ASP A 147 -16.31 -12.36 -8.12
CA ASP A 147 -17.22 -12.59 -9.25
C ASP A 147 -17.00 -11.62 -10.43
N GLY A 148 -16.06 -10.67 -10.30
CA GLY A 148 -15.69 -9.72 -11.35
C GLY A 148 -16.46 -8.41 -11.31
#